data_AF-A0A9E1NG04-F1
#
_entry.id   AF-A0A9E1NG04-F1
#
_cell.length_a   1.000
_cell.length_b   1.000
_cell.length_c   1.000
_cell.angle_alpha   90.00
_cell.angle_beta   90.00
_cell.angle_gamma   90.00
#
_symmetry.space_group_name_H-M   'P 1'
#
loop_
_entity.id
_entity.type
_entity.pdbx_description
1 polymer ?
#
loop_
_entity_poly.entity_id
_entity_poly.type
_entity_poly.pdbx_seq_one_letter_code
_entity_poly.pdbx_strand_id
1 'polypeptide(L)'
;MENDKFKNIRAKLNKTQKEIAQLLGVSTKAIHSYEQGWRKIPHHVERQLLFLLSRTILDNNKSSDKCWDIQKCPEKKLKKCPAWEFNAGDLCWFINGTKCNGEAHNSWEDKMEECRACKVFNNFFEAEKGI
;
A
#
# COMPACT_ATOMS: atom_id res chain seq x y z
N MET A 1 -8.86 -5.69 1.57
CA MET A 1 -8.05 -6.13 2.73
C MET A 1 -8.88 -6.99 3.67
N GLU A 2 -8.28 -8.02 4.27
CA GLU A 2 -8.88 -8.79 5.37
C GLU A 2 -8.80 -8.04 6.72
N ASN A 3 -9.74 -8.31 7.63
CA ASN A 3 -9.83 -7.65 8.93
C ASN A 3 -8.58 -7.89 9.81
N ASP A 4 -8.03 -9.10 9.80
CA ASP A 4 -6.83 -9.43 10.58
C ASP A 4 -5.61 -8.66 10.08
N LYS A 5 -5.46 -8.52 8.76
CA LYS A 5 -4.42 -7.69 8.16
C LYS A 5 -4.54 -6.23 8.60
N PHE A 6 -5.75 -5.68 8.60
CA PHE A 6 -6.01 -4.32 9.06
C PHE A 6 -5.57 -4.11 10.51
N LYS A 7 -6.00 -5.01 11.40
CA LYS A 7 -5.67 -4.97 12.83
C LYS A 7 -4.15 -5.07 13.06
N ASN A 8 -3.48 -5.95 12.32
CA ASN A 8 -2.03 -6.13 12.41
C ASN A 8 -1.26 -4.90 11.92
N ILE A 9 -1.70 -4.25 10.84
CA ILE A 9 -1.08 -3.00 10.38
C ILE A 9 -1.25 -1.89 11.43
N ARG A 10 -2.45 -1.73 12.01
CA ARG A 10 -2.66 -0.76 13.10
C ARG A 10 -1.72 -1.01 14.28
N ALA A 11 -1.55 -2.28 14.67
CA ALA A 11 -0.63 -2.65 15.75
C ALA A 11 0.83 -2.31 15.39
N LYS A 12 1.27 -2.57 14.16
CA LYS A 12 2.61 -2.18 13.66
C LYS A 12 2.85 -0.68 13.65
N LEU A 13 1.80 0.11 13.42
CA LEU A 13 1.83 1.58 13.51
C LEU A 13 1.85 2.09 14.96
N ASN A 14 1.75 1.20 15.96
CA ASN A 14 1.62 1.52 17.38
C ASN A 14 0.50 2.54 17.66
N LYS A 15 -0.69 2.30 17.06
CA LYS A 15 -1.86 3.17 17.22
C LYS A 15 -3.01 2.45 17.91
N THR A 16 -3.71 3.18 18.77
CA THR A 16 -5.02 2.78 19.30
C THR A 16 -6.10 2.86 18.19
N GLN A 17 -7.26 2.23 18.42
CA GLN A 17 -8.42 2.37 17.53
C GLN A 17 -8.86 3.83 17.37
N LYS A 18 -8.70 4.66 18.41
CA LYS A 18 -9.06 6.08 18.38
C LYS A 18 -8.11 6.91 17.51
N GLU A 19 -6.81 6.72 17.68
CA GLU A 19 -5.81 7.45 16.90
C GLU A 19 -5.85 7.08 15.43
N ILE A 20 -5.96 5.77 15.11
CA ILE A 20 -6.04 5.37 13.70
C ILE A 20 -7.33 5.86 13.05
N ALA A 21 -8.45 5.92 13.79
CA ALA A 21 -9.70 6.48 13.28
C ALA A 21 -9.52 7.94 12.86
N GLN A 22 -8.84 8.74 13.69
CA GLN A 22 -8.52 10.14 13.40
C GLN A 22 -7.60 10.26 12.18
N LEU A 23 -6.54 9.45 12.11
CA LEU A 23 -5.60 9.46 10.97
C LEU A 23 -6.28 9.08 9.65
N LEU A 24 -7.22 8.14 9.68
CA LEU A 24 -7.94 7.65 8.50
C LEU A 24 -9.24 8.44 8.21
N GLY A 25 -9.57 9.45 9.02
CA GLY A 25 -10.77 10.27 8.82
C GLY A 25 -12.09 9.51 8.97
N VAL A 26 -12.14 8.49 9.82
CA VAL A 26 -13.34 7.67 10.06
C VAL A 26 -13.70 7.63 11.55
N SER A 27 -14.88 7.11 11.89
CA SER A 27 -15.28 6.96 13.29
C SER A 27 -14.56 5.77 13.96
N THR A 28 -14.39 5.82 15.27
CA THR A 28 -13.86 4.69 16.06
C THR A 28 -14.74 3.44 15.94
N LYS A 29 -16.06 3.63 15.83
CA LYS A 29 -17.02 2.55 15.55
C LYS A 29 -16.75 1.89 14.19
N ALA A 30 -16.38 2.66 13.17
CA ALA A 30 -16.00 2.11 11.87
C ALA A 30 -14.74 1.25 11.98
N ILE A 31 -13.71 1.72 12.69
CA ILE A 31 -12.50 0.92 12.97
C ILE A 31 -12.84 -0.39 13.68
N HIS A 32 -13.65 -0.34 14.73
CA HIS A 32 -14.11 -1.54 15.43
C HIS A 32 -14.82 -2.51 14.46
N SER A 33 -15.75 -1.99 13.66
CA SER A 33 -16.51 -2.77 12.68
C SER A 33 -15.61 -3.41 11.60
N TYR A 34 -14.55 -2.72 11.18
CA TYR A 34 -13.55 -3.26 10.25
C TYR A 34 -12.75 -4.40 10.89
N GLU A 35 -12.26 -4.23 12.12
CA GLU A 35 -11.45 -5.26 12.80
C GLU A 35 -12.25 -6.52 13.15
N GLN A 36 -13.55 -6.39 13.42
CA GLN A 36 -14.46 -7.52 13.65
C GLN A 36 -14.98 -8.18 12.37
N GLY A 37 -14.65 -7.63 11.19
CA GLY A 37 -15.16 -8.14 9.91
C GLY A 37 -16.66 -7.86 9.67
N TRP A 38 -17.32 -7.06 10.51
CA TRP A 38 -18.74 -6.68 10.32
C TRP A 38 -18.96 -5.77 9.11
N ARG A 39 -17.93 -5.07 8.67
CA ARG A 39 -17.98 -4.18 7.50
C ARG A 39 -16.72 -4.36 6.66
N LYS A 40 -16.92 -4.46 5.33
CA LYS A 40 -15.81 -4.43 4.35
C LYS A 40 -15.05 -3.11 4.47
N ILE A 41 -13.73 -3.20 4.51
CA ILE A 41 -12.83 -2.03 4.54
C ILE A 41 -12.89 -1.31 3.18
N PRO A 42 -13.26 -0.01 3.14
CA PRO A 42 -13.28 0.75 1.90
C PRO A 42 -11.87 0.96 1.31
N HIS A 43 -11.76 1.09 -0.02
CA HIS A 43 -10.47 1.23 -0.70
C HIS A 43 -9.65 2.44 -0.26
N HIS A 44 -10.31 3.58 -0.02
CA HIS A 44 -9.61 4.78 0.45
C HIS A 44 -9.00 4.56 1.84
N VAL A 45 -9.66 3.79 2.71
CA VAL A 45 -9.16 3.43 4.04
C VAL A 45 -7.96 2.49 3.91
N GLU A 46 -8.06 1.44 3.09
CA GLU A 46 -6.94 0.53 2.80
C GLU A 46 -5.72 1.29 2.23
N ARG A 47 -5.96 2.14 1.23
CA ARG A 47 -4.94 2.95 0.57
C ARG A 47 -4.22 3.87 1.56
N GLN A 48 -4.96 4.59 2.39
CA GLN A 48 -4.38 5.51 3.37
C GLN A 48 -3.63 4.78 4.49
N LEU A 49 -4.16 3.63 4.95
CA LEU A 49 -3.48 2.79 5.94
C LEU A 49 -2.13 2.27 5.42
N LEU A 50 -2.10 1.74 4.20
CA LEU A 50 -0.86 1.27 3.57
C LEU A 50 0.13 2.42 3.34
N PHE A 51 -0.36 3.63 3.05
CA PHE A 51 0.50 4.80 2.92
C PHE A 51 1.20 5.12 4.23
N LEU A 52 0.45 5.19 5.35
CA LEU A 52 1.03 5.41 6.67
C LEU A 52 2.06 4.32 7.01
N LEU A 53 1.73 3.05 6.76
CA LEU A 53 2.64 1.93 6.97
C LEU A 53 3.93 2.09 6.15
N SER A 54 3.82 2.47 4.88
CA SER A 54 4.99 2.66 4.01
C SER A 54 5.95 3.72 4.55
N ARG A 55 5.43 4.80 5.14
CA ARG A 55 6.27 5.86 5.73
C ARG A 55 6.99 5.35 6.97
N THR A 56 6.31 4.59 7.82
CA THR A 56 6.95 3.97 9.00
C THR A 56 8.01 2.94 8.62
N ILE A 57 7.86 2.20 7.52
CA ILE A 57 8.85 1.20 7.11
C ILE A 57 10.09 1.86 6.49
N LEU A 58 9.90 2.90 5.66
CA LEU A 58 11.02 3.60 5.02
C LEU A 58 11.91 4.36 6.01
N ASP A 59 11.34 4.88 7.10
CA ASP A 59 12.11 5.54 8.16
C ASP A 59 13.05 4.56 8.90
N ASN A 60 12.83 3.24 8.80
CA ASN A 60 13.59 2.19 9.48
C ASN A 60 14.71 1.55 8.62
N ASN A 61 15.27 2.28 7.63
CA ASN A 61 16.47 1.91 6.86
C ASN A 61 16.38 0.67 5.95
N LYS A 62 15.19 0.25 5.50
CA LYS A 62 15.07 -0.69 4.36
C LYS A 62 15.11 0.10 3.04
N SER A 63 15.89 -0.39 2.07
CA SER A 63 16.37 0.39 0.92
C SER A 63 15.27 1.21 0.23
N SER A 64 15.61 2.45 -0.12
CA SER A 64 14.75 3.40 -0.84
C SER A 64 14.74 3.14 -2.35
N ASP A 65 15.11 1.94 -2.77
CA ASP A 65 15.30 1.59 -4.17
C ASP A 65 13.99 1.80 -4.92
N LYS A 66 14.04 2.57 -6.00
CA LYS A 66 12.85 2.93 -6.75
C LYS A 66 12.35 1.70 -7.51
N CYS A 67 11.04 1.62 -7.73
CA CYS A 67 10.42 0.46 -8.37
C CYS A 67 11.08 0.08 -9.70
N TRP A 68 11.54 1.05 -10.47
CA TRP A 68 12.18 0.83 -11.77
C TRP A 68 13.60 0.28 -11.68
N ASP A 69 14.33 0.52 -10.59
CA ASP A 69 15.65 -0.06 -10.38
C ASP A 69 15.51 -1.54 -10.01
N ILE A 70 14.55 -1.84 -9.13
CA ILE A 70 14.21 -3.22 -8.73
C ILE A 70 13.67 -4.03 -9.92
N GLN A 71 12.79 -3.42 -10.74
CA GLN A 71 12.16 -4.07 -11.89
C GLN A 71 12.99 -3.99 -13.18
N LYS A 72 14.12 -3.27 -13.16
CA LYS A 72 14.98 -3.03 -14.35
C LYS A 72 14.17 -2.54 -15.56
N CYS A 73 13.33 -1.52 -15.34
CA CYS A 73 12.41 -1.02 -16.36
C CYS A 73 13.15 -0.32 -17.52
N PRO A 74 12.84 -0.63 -18.80
CA PRO A 74 13.45 0.05 -19.93
C PRO A 74 12.94 1.49 -20.07
N GLU A 75 13.77 2.38 -20.63
CA GLU A 75 13.50 3.83 -20.74
C GLU A 75 12.15 4.15 -21.42
N LYS A 76 11.80 3.40 -22.47
CA LYS A 76 10.51 3.55 -23.18
C LYS A 76 9.30 3.37 -22.25
N LYS A 77 9.42 2.50 -21.23
CA LYS A 77 8.38 2.22 -20.22
C LYS A 77 8.37 3.30 -19.14
N LEU A 78 9.54 3.78 -18.71
CA LEU A 78 9.68 4.85 -17.71
C LEU A 78 8.99 6.14 -18.15
N LYS A 79 9.25 6.58 -19.38
CA LYS A 79 8.65 7.80 -19.97
C LYS A 79 7.12 7.80 -20.01
N LYS A 80 6.47 6.64 -19.85
CA LYS A 80 5.01 6.47 -19.86
C LYS A 80 4.44 6.03 -18.50
N CYS A 81 5.27 5.97 -17.46
CA CYS A 81 4.88 5.46 -16.16
C CYS A 81 4.61 6.62 -15.18
N PRO A 82 3.39 6.74 -14.63
CA PRO A 82 3.08 7.74 -13.62
C PRO A 82 4.01 7.71 -12.40
N ALA A 83 4.45 6.52 -11.96
CA ALA A 83 5.40 6.42 -10.85
C ALA A 83 6.74 7.11 -11.17
N TRP A 84 7.19 7.07 -12.43
CA TRP A 84 8.39 7.77 -12.88
C TRP A 84 8.13 9.27 -13.03
N GLU A 85 7.03 9.64 -13.68
CA GLU A 85 6.60 11.03 -13.88
C GLU A 85 6.54 11.83 -12.56
N PHE A 86 5.99 11.23 -11.50
CA PHE A 86 5.85 11.86 -10.20
C PHE A 86 6.99 11.52 -9.21
N ASN A 87 8.10 10.94 -9.67
CA ASN A 87 9.24 10.52 -8.84
C ASN A 87 8.87 9.62 -7.63
N ALA A 88 7.81 8.85 -7.78
CA ALA A 88 7.14 8.09 -6.74
C ALA A 88 7.46 6.59 -6.84
N GLY A 89 8.72 6.26 -7.10
CA GLY A 89 9.17 4.86 -7.25
C GLY A 89 9.02 4.01 -5.98
N ASP A 90 9.00 4.63 -4.80
CA ASP A 90 8.70 4.00 -3.51
C ASP A 90 7.19 3.85 -3.23
N LEU A 91 6.36 4.46 -4.09
CA LEU A 91 4.90 4.52 -3.98
C LEU A 91 4.20 4.06 -5.28
N CYS A 92 4.86 3.26 -6.13
CA CYS A 92 4.26 2.81 -7.39
C CYS A 92 2.95 2.02 -7.16
N TRP A 93 2.84 1.34 -6.02
CA TRP A 93 1.63 0.62 -5.59
C TRP A 93 0.48 1.55 -5.17
N PHE A 94 0.76 2.82 -4.85
CA PHE A 94 -0.25 3.81 -4.47
C PHE A 94 -0.86 4.49 -5.70
N ILE A 95 -0.09 4.63 -6.78
CA ILE A 95 -0.46 5.39 -7.98
C ILE A 95 -1.15 4.48 -9.00
N ASN A 96 -2.39 4.80 -9.40
CA ASN A 96 -3.07 4.06 -10.46
C ASN A 96 -2.46 4.37 -11.84
N GLY A 97 -2.64 3.48 -12.82
CA GLY A 97 -2.14 3.67 -14.19
C GLY A 97 -0.64 3.41 -14.39
N THR A 98 0.07 2.96 -13.35
CA THR A 98 1.46 2.47 -13.46
C THR A 98 1.57 1.34 -14.47
N LYS A 99 2.63 1.38 -15.29
CA LYS A 99 2.82 0.43 -16.40
C LYS A 99 3.50 -0.87 -16.01
N CYS A 100 3.49 -1.26 -14.73
CA CYS A 100 4.23 -2.41 -14.20
C CYS A 100 3.99 -3.69 -15.01
N ASN A 101 2.74 -4.00 -15.37
CA ASN A 101 2.37 -5.13 -16.25
C ASN A 101 1.62 -4.73 -17.54
N GLY A 102 1.84 -3.51 -18.04
CA GLY A 102 1.42 -3.12 -19.39
C GLY A 102 0.05 -2.44 -19.51
N GLU A 103 -0.86 -2.60 -18.55
CA GLU A 103 -2.19 -1.98 -18.62
C GLU A 103 -2.57 -1.25 -17.32
N ALA A 104 -3.39 -0.20 -17.45
CA ALA A 104 -3.93 0.48 -16.28
C ALA A 104 -5.05 -0.39 -15.71
N HIS A 105 -4.95 -0.77 -14.43
CA HIS A 105 -6.02 -1.51 -13.78
C HIS A 105 -7.30 -0.68 -13.67
N ASN A 106 -8.44 -1.35 -13.86
CA ASN A 106 -9.77 -0.74 -13.82
C ASN A 106 -10.23 -0.45 -12.38
N SER A 107 -9.75 -1.22 -11.40
CA SER A 107 -10.10 -1.05 -9.98
C SER A 107 -8.88 -1.01 -9.07
N TRP A 108 -9.10 -0.58 -7.81
CA TRP A 108 -8.07 -0.63 -6.78
C TRP A 108 -7.76 -2.07 -6.37
N GLU A 109 -8.77 -2.93 -6.33
CA GLU A 109 -8.63 -4.34 -6.00
C GLU A 109 -7.72 -5.07 -6.98
N ASP A 110 -7.96 -4.93 -8.28
CA ASP A 110 -7.15 -5.59 -9.32
C ASP A 110 -5.68 -5.16 -9.20
N LYS A 111 -5.46 -3.85 -8.97
CA LYS A 111 -4.12 -3.30 -8.79
C LYS A 111 -3.45 -3.89 -7.55
N MET A 112 -4.18 -3.98 -6.44
CA MET A 112 -3.61 -4.48 -5.18
C MET A 112 -3.35 -5.98 -5.22
N GLU A 113 -4.14 -6.75 -5.97
CA GLU A 113 -3.88 -8.16 -6.23
C GLU A 113 -2.54 -8.34 -6.96
N GLU A 114 -2.32 -7.60 -8.05
CA GLU A 114 -1.04 -7.61 -8.77
C GLU A 114 0.11 -7.09 -7.89
N CYS A 115 -0.10 -5.98 -7.16
CA CYS A 115 0.95 -5.40 -6.32
C CYS A 115 1.38 -6.38 -5.23
N ARG A 116 0.47 -7.16 -4.63
CA ARG A 116 0.83 -8.16 -3.61
C ARG A 116 1.73 -9.29 -4.15
N ALA A 117 1.69 -9.57 -5.45
CA ALA A 117 2.62 -10.50 -6.10
C ALA A 117 3.93 -9.81 -6.56
N CYS A 118 3.99 -8.48 -6.57
CA CYS A 118 5.12 -7.72 -7.09
C CYS A 118 6.31 -7.68 -6.12
N LYS A 119 7.51 -7.92 -6.66
CA LYS A 119 8.77 -7.84 -5.89
C LYS A 119 8.98 -6.48 -5.21
N VAL A 120 8.60 -5.38 -5.87
CA VAL A 120 8.73 -4.03 -5.29
C VAL A 120 7.86 -3.89 -4.05
N PHE A 121 6.59 -4.29 -4.15
CA PHE A 121 5.67 -4.23 -3.02
C PHE A 121 6.15 -5.14 -1.90
N ASN A 122 6.53 -6.37 -2.23
CA ASN A 122 7.02 -7.33 -1.24
C ASN A 122 8.29 -6.86 -0.56
N ASN A 123 9.21 -6.18 -1.25
CA ASN A 123 10.40 -5.57 -0.65
C ASN A 123 10.03 -4.49 0.39
N PHE A 124 9.06 -3.62 0.09
CA PHE A 124 8.62 -2.58 1.02
C PHE A 124 7.76 -3.12 2.16
N PHE A 125 6.91 -4.12 1.88
CA PHE A 125 5.96 -4.65 2.83
C PHE A 125 6.37 -6.04 3.35
N GLU A 126 7.68 -6.37 3.37
CA GLU A 126 8.24 -7.68 3.77
C GLU A 126 7.74 -8.20 5.13
N ALA A 127 7.11 -7.35 5.94
CA ALA A 127 6.38 -7.75 7.13
C ALA A 127 5.03 -8.48 6.86
N GLU A 128 4.65 -8.77 5.61
CA GLU A 128 3.56 -9.69 5.25
C GLU A 128 4.02 -11.16 5.16
N LYS A 129 5.33 -11.48 5.28
CA LYS A 129 5.77 -12.87 5.51
C LYS A 129 5.58 -13.23 6.98
N GLY A 130 4.46 -13.87 7.32
CA GLY A 130 4.26 -14.47 8.65
C GLY A 130 3.01 -14.00 9.42
N ILE A 131 1.92 -13.68 8.72
CA ILE A 131 0.55 -13.74 9.24
C ILE A 131 -0.26 -14.58 8.27
#